data_AF-A0A538K2W1-F1
#
_entry.id   AF-A0A538K2W1-F1
#
_cell.length_a   1.000
_cell.length_b   1.000
_cell.length_c   1.000
_cell.angle_alpha   90.00
_cell.angle_beta   90.00
_cell.angle_gamma   90.00
#
_symmetry.space_group_name_H-M   'P 1'
#
loop_
_entity.id
_entity.type
_entity.pdbx_description
1 polymer ?
#
loop_
_entity_poly.entity_id
_entity_poly.type
_entity_poly.pdbx_seq_one_letter_code
_entity_poly.pdbx_strand_id
1 'polypeptide(L)'
;MRERWFGATGRRVPEIAVEGEIDLDDALVLDEVVVQELQTAHEVGRPIVVRAASPEEVKAALAHPEVAVALVPPDRRDLLELDLRELTYGP
;
A
#
# COMPACT_ATOMS: atom_id res chain seq x y z
N MET A 1 -2.83 -13.80 -1.57
CA MET A 1 -2.51 -12.52 -0.93
C MET A 1 -1.00 -12.45 -0.72
N ARG A 2 -0.28 -11.50 -1.33
CA ARG A 2 1.16 -11.32 -1.03
C ARG A 2 1.28 -10.37 0.17
N GLU A 3 2.38 -10.52 0.89
CA GLU A 3 2.65 -9.70 2.08
C GLU A 3 3.97 -8.95 1.90
N ARG A 4 4.01 -7.72 2.37
CA ARG A 4 5.18 -6.84 2.38
C ARG A 4 5.65 -6.56 3.81
N TRP A 5 6.90 -6.14 3.93
CA TRP A 5 7.43 -5.65 5.20
C TRP A 5 6.82 -4.29 5.53
N PHE A 6 6.36 -4.11 6.76
CA PHE A 6 5.79 -2.87 7.24
C PHE A 6 6.88 -1.92 7.74
N GLY A 7 7.61 -1.32 6.80
CA GLY A 7 8.80 -0.52 7.11
C GLY A 7 9.83 -1.31 7.94
N ALA A 8 10.45 -0.66 8.91
CA ALA A 8 11.43 -1.26 9.83
C ALA A 8 10.80 -1.91 11.08
N THR A 9 9.47 -2.07 11.15
CA THR A 9 8.78 -2.60 12.35
C THR A 9 9.02 -4.09 12.60
N GLY A 10 9.56 -4.82 11.62
CA GLY A 10 9.72 -6.28 11.69
C GLY A 10 8.40 -7.06 11.53
N ARG A 11 7.30 -6.39 11.17
CA ARG A 11 6.01 -7.03 10.89
C ARG A 11 5.80 -7.20 9.38
N ARG A 12 5.08 -8.25 9.00
CA ARG A 12 4.57 -8.44 7.62
C ARG A 12 3.09 -8.13 7.59
N VAL A 13 2.66 -7.43 6.54
CA VAL A 13 1.29 -6.97 6.32
C VAL A 13 0.85 -7.34 4.90
N PRO A 14 -0.46 -7.52 4.64
CA PRO A 14 -0.95 -7.71 3.29
C PRO A 14 -0.65 -6.48 2.42
N GLU A 15 -0.39 -6.69 1.13
CA GLU A 15 -0.10 -5.58 0.20
C GLU A 15 -1.33 -4.67 -0.05
N ILE A 16 -2.55 -5.19 0.16
CA ILE A 16 -3.80 -4.41 0.13
C ILE A 16 -4.53 -4.69 1.45
N ALA A 17 -5.02 -3.64 2.11
CA ALA A 17 -5.82 -3.75 3.33
C ALA A 17 -6.97 -2.75 3.31
N VAL A 18 -8.04 -3.04 4.05
CA VAL A 18 -9.14 -2.10 4.22
C VAL A 18 -8.81 -1.09 5.32
N GLU A 19 -9.21 0.16 5.13
CA GLU A 19 -9.15 1.21 6.15
C GLU A 19 -9.75 0.73 7.48
N GLY A 20 -8.96 0.80 8.55
CA GLY A 20 -9.37 0.39 9.90
C GLY A 20 -9.24 -1.10 10.21
N GLU A 21 -8.84 -1.95 9.25
CA GLU A 21 -8.63 -3.40 9.50
C GLU A 21 -7.18 -3.74 9.88
N ILE A 22 -6.24 -2.83 9.66
CA ILE A 22 -4.84 -2.99 10.05
C ILE A 22 -4.40 -1.86 10.99
N ASP A 23 -3.56 -2.20 11.96
CA ASP A 23 -2.93 -1.22 12.83
C ASP A 23 -1.78 -0.52 12.08
N LEU A 24 -1.95 0.79 11.89
CA LEU A 24 -1.01 1.60 11.13
C LEU A 24 0.17 2.10 11.98
N ASP A 25 0.12 1.98 13.33
CA ASP A 25 1.13 2.54 14.23
C ASP A 25 1.51 4.00 13.81
N ASP A 26 2.80 4.29 13.69
CA ASP A 26 3.35 5.56 13.22
C ASP A 26 3.51 5.64 11.69
N ALA A 27 2.79 4.84 10.90
CA ALA A 27 2.92 4.87 9.44
C ALA A 27 2.64 6.24 8.85
N LEU A 28 3.31 6.54 7.73
CA LEU A 28 2.96 7.65 6.87
C LEU A 28 1.80 7.23 5.98
N VAL A 29 0.64 7.89 6.16
CA VAL A 29 -0.55 7.66 5.33
C VAL A 29 -0.65 8.79 4.31
N LEU A 30 -0.63 8.44 3.03
CA LEU A 30 -0.74 9.39 1.92
C LEU A 30 -2.03 9.14 1.13
N ASP A 31 -2.66 10.21 0.66
CA ASP A 31 -3.82 10.11 -0.25
C ASP A 31 -3.40 9.87 -1.70
N GLU A 32 -2.15 10.18 -2.04
CA GLU A 32 -1.57 9.98 -3.37
C GLU A 32 -0.08 9.64 -3.28
N VAL A 33 0.49 9.16 -4.39
CA VAL A 33 1.91 8.81 -4.46
C VAL A 33 2.75 10.07 -4.64
N VAL A 34 3.45 10.46 -3.57
CA VAL A 34 4.41 11.58 -3.59
C VAL A 34 5.82 11.05 -3.39
N VAL A 35 6.60 10.96 -4.48
CA VAL A 35 7.94 10.32 -4.50
C VAL A 35 8.88 10.84 -3.42
N GLN A 36 8.91 12.15 -3.18
CA GLN A 36 9.77 12.75 -2.14
C GLN A 36 9.42 12.26 -0.73
N GLU A 37 8.13 12.10 -0.44
CA GLU A 37 7.66 11.63 0.86
C GLU A 37 7.91 10.14 1.03
N LEU A 38 7.75 9.35 -0.03
CA LEU A 38 8.12 7.94 -0.05
C LEU A 38 9.60 7.76 0.31
N GLN A 39 10.48 8.49 -0.37
CA GLN A 39 11.92 8.40 -0.13
C GLN A 39 12.27 8.80 1.31
N THR A 40 11.75 9.93 1.78
CA THR A 40 12.03 10.43 3.14
C THR A 40 11.58 9.43 4.21
N ALA A 41 10.38 8.87 4.07
CA ALA A 41 9.87 7.88 5.02
C ALA A 41 10.66 6.56 4.96
N HIS A 42 11.04 6.12 3.76
CA HIS A 42 11.84 4.91 3.58
C HIS A 42 13.23 5.04 4.21
N GLU A 43 13.90 6.18 4.03
CA GLU A 43 15.22 6.46 4.61
C GLU A 43 15.24 6.37 6.15
N VAL A 44 14.14 6.77 6.79
CA VAL A 44 13.99 6.68 8.26
C VAL A 44 13.33 5.37 8.73
N GLY A 45 13.05 4.44 7.81
CA GLY A 45 12.43 3.15 8.12
C GLY A 45 10.95 3.24 8.53
N ARG A 46 10.29 4.38 8.31
CA ARG A 46 8.88 4.59 8.63
C ARG A 46 8.02 3.80 7.64
N PRO A 47 7.03 3.02 8.10
CA PRO A 47 6.10 2.33 7.20
C PRO A 47 5.31 3.33 6.37
N ILE A 48 5.08 2.99 5.09
CA ILE A 48 4.35 3.86 4.17
C ILE A 48 3.09 3.15 3.69
N VAL A 49 1.99 3.88 3.72
CA VAL A 49 0.65 3.43 3.38
C VAL A 49 0.04 4.46 2.45
N VAL A 50 -0.52 4.02 1.33
CA VAL A 50 -1.14 4.92 0.35
C VAL A 50 -2.60 4.53 0.20
N ARG A 51 -3.50 5.49 0.34
CA ARG A 51 -4.92 5.27 0.08
C ARG A 51 -5.16 5.08 -1.40
N ALA A 52 -6.02 4.12 -1.73
CA ALA A 52 -6.39 3.82 -3.09
C ALA A 52 -7.87 3.43 -3.16
N ALA A 53 -8.62 4.05 -4.05
CA ALA A 53 -10.05 3.78 -4.25
C ALA A 53 -10.32 3.15 -5.63
N SER A 54 -9.29 2.73 -6.36
CA SER A 54 -9.42 2.12 -7.69
C SER A 54 -8.29 1.13 -7.97
N PRO A 55 -8.48 0.17 -8.90
CA PRO A 55 -7.40 -0.74 -9.32
C PRO A 55 -6.16 -0.01 -9.83
N GLU A 56 -6.34 1.12 -10.53
CA GLU A 56 -5.26 1.95 -11.05
C GLU A 56 -4.46 2.61 -9.93
N GLU A 57 -5.12 3.15 -8.90
CA GLU A 57 -4.46 3.73 -7.73
C GLU A 57 -3.76 2.66 -6.89
N VAL A 58 -4.37 1.48 -6.70
CA VAL A 58 -3.73 0.35 -6.02
C VAL A 58 -2.45 -0.05 -6.76
N LYS A 59 -2.51 -0.15 -8.09
CA LYS A 59 -1.35 -0.44 -8.93
C LYS A 59 -0.29 0.66 -8.81
N ALA A 60 -0.68 1.93 -8.89
CA ALA A 60 0.23 3.06 -8.76
C ALA A 60 0.95 3.04 -7.42
N ALA A 61 0.23 2.82 -6.32
CA ALA A 61 0.80 2.67 -4.98
C ALA A 61 1.80 1.51 -4.91
N LEU A 62 1.41 0.31 -5.36
CA LEU A 62 2.22 -0.90 -5.22
C LEU A 62 3.38 -1.01 -6.22
N ALA A 63 3.39 -0.18 -7.27
CA ALA A 63 4.53 -0.02 -8.16
C ALA A 63 5.76 0.51 -7.43
N HIS A 64 5.56 1.19 -6.29
CA HIS A 64 6.65 1.65 -5.42
C HIS A 64 7.03 0.57 -4.40
N PRO A 65 8.29 0.08 -4.39
CA PRO A 65 8.74 -0.93 -3.43
C PRO A 65 8.72 -0.44 -1.97
N GLU A 66 8.77 0.89 -1.75
CA GLU A 66 8.74 1.53 -0.44
C GLU A 66 7.35 1.45 0.22
N VAL A 67 6.28 1.38 -0.59
CA VAL A 67 4.91 1.30 -0.10
C VAL A 67 4.65 -0.10 0.49
N ALA A 68 4.28 -0.14 1.76
CA ALA A 68 3.99 -1.39 2.45
C ALA A 68 2.56 -1.88 2.15
N VAL A 69 1.59 -0.96 2.09
CA VAL A 69 0.16 -1.28 1.96
C VAL A 69 -0.56 -0.24 1.08
N ALA A 70 -1.36 -0.72 0.14
CA ALA A 70 -2.44 0.06 -0.49
C ALA A 70 -3.70 -0.06 0.38
N LEU A 71 -4.16 1.05 0.93
CA LEU A 71 -5.28 1.11 1.86
C LEU A 71 -6.56 1.46 1.11
N VAL A 72 -7.51 0.53 1.07
CA VAL A 72 -8.76 0.70 0.33
C VAL A 72 -9.91 1.07 1.27
N PRO A 73 -10.83 1.95 0.86
CA PRO A 73 -11.98 2.29 1.68
C PRO A 73 -12.88 1.05 1.90
N PRO A 74 -13.65 0.98 3.00
CA PRO A 74 -14.49 -0.17 3.32
C PRO A 74 -15.50 -0.53 2.23
N ASP A 75 -16.02 0.49 1.53
CA ASP A 75 -16.95 0.33 0.41
C ASP A 75 -16.31 -0.28 -0.84
N ARG A 76 -14.97 -0.39 -0.89
CA ARG A 76 -14.19 -0.94 -2.01
C ARG A 76 -13.39 -2.18 -1.63
N ARG A 77 -13.96 -2.99 -0.75
CA ARG A 77 -13.37 -4.26 -0.30
C ARG A 77 -13.14 -5.27 -1.44
N ASP A 78 -13.90 -5.14 -2.54
CA ASP A 78 -13.70 -5.89 -3.78
C ASP A 78 -12.27 -5.76 -4.33
N LEU A 79 -11.58 -4.65 -4.03
CA LEU A 79 -10.20 -4.42 -4.47
C LEU A 79 -9.18 -5.36 -3.79
N LEU A 80 -9.53 -6.03 -2.69
CA LEU A 80 -8.66 -7.04 -2.05
C LEU A 80 -8.44 -8.27 -2.94
N GLU A 81 -9.36 -8.53 -3.87
CA GLU A 81 -9.34 -9.68 -4.78
C GLU A 81 -8.62 -9.38 -6.10
N LEU A 82 -8.07 -8.16 -6.27
CA LEU A 82 -7.36 -7.78 -7.48
C LEU A 82 -6.18 -8.72 -7.75
N ASP A 83 -6.15 -9.30 -8.96
CA ASP A 83 -4.95 -9.94 -9.46
C ASP A 83 -3.97 -8.88 -9.97
N LEU A 84 -3.09 -8.46 -9.06
CA LEU A 84 -2.03 -7.49 -9.36
C LEU A 84 -1.07 -7.97 -10.46
N ARG A 85 -0.99 -9.28 -10.73
CA ARG A 85 -0.16 -9.82 -11.81
C ARG A 85 -0.77 -9.49 -13.16
N GLU A 86 -2.08 -9.66 -13.30
CA GLU A 86 -2.81 -9.32 -14.53
C GLU A 86 -2.80 -7.81 -14.79
N LEU A 87 -2.82 -6.98 -13.74
CA LEU A 87 -2.73 -5.53 -13.89
C LEU A 87 -1.35 -5.04 -14.32
N THR A 88 -0.26 -5.75 -13.99
CA THR A 88 1.12 -5.34 -14.32
C THR A 88 1.49 -5.65 -15.77
N TYR A 89 0.93 -6.72 -16.32
CA TYR A 89 1.06 -7.13 -17.71
C TYR A 89 -0.31 -6.95 -18.39
N GLY A 90 -0.60 -5.73 -18.88
CA GLY A 90 -1.79 -5.51 -19.71
C GLY A 90 -1.83 -6.48 -20.91
N PRO A 91 -3.00 -6.68 -21.55
CA PRO A 91 -3.18 -7.63 -22.66
C PRO A 91 -2.21 -7.37 -23.84
#